data_AF-A0A7X8E2L0-F1
#
_entry.id   AF-A0A7X8E2L0-F1
#
_cell.length_a   1.000
_cell.length_b   1.000
_cell.length_c   1.000
_cell.angle_alpha   90.00
_cell.angle_beta   90.00
_cell.angle_gamma   90.00
#
_symmetry.space_group_name_H-M   'P 1'
#
loop_
_entity.id
_entity.type
_entity.pdbx_description
1 polymer ?
#
loop_
_entity_poly.entity_id
_entity_poly.type
_entity_poly.pdbx_seq_one_letter_code
_entity_poly.pdbx_strand_id
1 'polypeptide(L)'
;MYLLQHFFILATDGATEGITNLYNLLAGLITVVGAIVVLYGIVQVGMSISSQDHTQRTNGLFFLAGGLLIAFAPAILKIIGVTI
;
A
#
# COMPACT_ATOMS: atom_id res chain seq x y z
N MET A 1 17.00 1.73 -40.65
CA MET A 1 15.92 0.91 -40.06
C MET A 1 16.27 0.46 -38.63
N TYR A 2 17.36 -0.28 -38.39
CA TYR A 2 17.75 -0.74 -37.04
C TYR A 2 18.05 0.36 -36.00
N LEU A 3 18.72 1.45 -36.38
CA LEU A 3 19.03 2.57 -35.47
C LEU A 3 17.79 3.33 -34.98
N LEU A 4 16.73 3.34 -35.78
CA LEU A 4 15.47 4.02 -35.46
C LEU A 4 14.65 3.18 -34.46
N GLN A 5 14.75 1.86 -34.55
CA GLN A 5 14.14 0.94 -33.59
C GLN A 5 14.82 1.02 -32.22
N HIS A 6 16.15 1.12 -32.16
CA HIS A 6 16.89 1.28 -30.90
C HIS A 6 16.58 2.62 -30.20
N PHE A 7 16.42 3.70 -30.96
CA PHE A 7 15.99 4.99 -30.39
C PHE A 7 14.55 4.94 -29.85
N PHE A 8 13.65 4.24 -30.55
CA PHE A 8 12.28 4.03 -30.09
C PHE A 8 12.20 3.19 -28.80
N ILE A 9 13.02 2.14 -28.67
CA ILE A 9 13.09 1.31 -27.47
C ILE A 9 13.61 2.13 -26.27
N LEU A 10 14.68 2.91 -26.44
CA LEU A 10 15.24 3.74 -25.35
C LEU A 10 14.25 4.83 -24.86
N ALA A 11 13.49 5.43 -25.77
CA ALA A 11 12.45 6.41 -25.41
C ALA A 11 11.23 5.76 -24.73
N THR A 12 10.91 4.51 -25.10
CA THR A 12 9.87 3.69 -24.44
C THR A 12 10.31 3.26 -23.04
N ASP A 13 11.56 2.83 -22.88
CA ASP A 13 12.09 2.37 -21.60
C ASP A 13 12.15 3.50 -20.57
N GLY A 14 12.63 4.69 -20.95
CA GLY A 14 12.70 5.83 -20.03
C GLY A 14 11.32 6.34 -19.57
N ALA A 15 10.30 6.28 -20.42
CA ALA A 15 8.93 6.63 -20.03
C ALA A 15 8.29 5.55 -19.12
N THR A 16 8.60 4.29 -19.38
CA THR A 16 8.11 3.15 -18.60
C THR A 16 8.77 3.13 -17.22
N GLU A 17 10.07 3.39 -17.13
CA GLU A 17 10.84 3.46 -15.88
C GLU A 17 10.32 4.54 -14.92
N GLY A 18 9.96 5.72 -15.44
CA GLY A 18 9.30 6.75 -14.67
C GLY A 18 8.00 6.25 -14.05
N ILE A 19 7.13 5.64 -14.84
CA ILE A 19 5.85 5.09 -14.36
C ILE A 19 6.08 3.97 -13.33
N THR A 20 7.05 3.09 -13.54
CA THR A 20 7.40 2.00 -12.62
C THR A 20 7.92 2.53 -11.27
N ASN A 21 8.76 3.57 -11.26
CA ASN A 21 9.23 4.18 -10.02
C ASN A 21 8.11 4.89 -9.24
N LEU A 22 7.22 5.58 -9.95
CA LEU A 22 6.06 6.23 -9.33
C LEU A 22 5.09 5.19 -8.77
N TYR A 23 4.86 4.08 -9.48
CA TYR A 23 4.08 2.95 -8.98
C TYR A 23 4.70 2.32 -7.74
N ASN A 24 6.01 2.09 -7.75
CA ASN A 24 6.74 1.53 -6.60
C ASN A 24 6.71 2.48 -5.39
N LEU A 25 6.79 3.79 -5.62
CA LEU A 25 6.62 4.80 -4.57
C LEU A 25 5.23 4.68 -3.95
N LEU A 26 4.17 4.71 -4.76
CA LEU A 26 2.79 4.61 -4.26
C LEU A 26 2.51 3.28 -3.55
N ALA A 27 3.01 2.17 -4.09
CA ALA A 27 2.90 0.85 -3.46
C ALA A 27 3.64 0.80 -2.11
N GLY A 28 4.83 1.40 -2.03
CA GLY A 28 5.57 1.55 -0.78
C GLY A 28 4.81 2.41 0.24
N LEU A 29 4.27 3.54 -0.20
CA LEU A 29 3.50 4.46 0.64
C LEU A 29 2.25 3.78 1.21
N ILE A 30 1.47 3.06 0.41
CA ILE A 30 0.27 2.35 0.87
C ILE A 30 0.62 1.28 1.91
N THR A 31 1.72 0.54 1.70
CA THR A 31 2.19 -0.47 2.67
C THR A 31 2.53 0.18 4.01
N VAL A 32 3.28 1.29 3.97
CA VAL A 32 3.68 2.05 5.17
C VAL A 32 2.46 2.64 5.88
N VAL A 33 1.52 3.22 5.15
CA VAL A 33 0.27 3.76 5.73
C VAL A 33 -0.56 2.64 6.37
N GLY A 34 -0.69 1.48 5.73
CA GLY A 34 -1.37 0.33 6.30
C GLY A 34 -0.76 -0.13 7.63
N ALA A 35 0.58 -0.21 7.70
CA ALA A 35 1.28 -0.56 8.93
C ALA A 35 1.03 0.45 10.06
N ILE A 36 1.00 1.76 9.75
CA ILE A 36 0.70 2.81 10.73
C ILE A 36 -0.74 2.71 11.24
N VAL A 37 -1.71 2.42 10.36
CA VAL A 37 -3.12 2.27 10.76
C VAL A 37 -3.32 1.03 11.64
N VAL A 38 -2.57 -0.06 11.39
CA VAL A 38 -2.55 -1.22 12.31
C VAL A 38 -2.04 -0.80 13.68
N LEU A 39 -0.90 -0.10 13.75
CA LEU A 39 -0.34 0.36 15.03
C LEU A 39 -1.31 1.28 15.79
N TYR A 40 -2.01 2.17 15.08
CA TYR A 40 -3.04 3.03 15.65
C TYR A 40 -4.25 2.22 16.16
N GLY A 41 -4.67 1.20 15.41
CA GLY A 41 -5.71 0.26 15.84
C GLY A 41 -5.34 -0.48 17.12
N ILE A 42 -4.08 -0.89 17.28
CA ILE A 42 -3.59 -1.53 18.52
C ILE A 42 -3.73 -0.57 19.70
N VAL A 43 -3.33 0.69 19.55
CA VAL A 43 -3.43 1.72 20.61
C VAL A 43 -4.90 1.97 21.00
N GLN A 44 -5.80 2.04 20.02
CA GLN A 44 -7.23 2.17 20.24
C GLN A 44 -7.80 0.97 21.02
N VAL A 45 -7.42 -0.26 20.66
CA VAL A 45 -7.80 -1.46 21.41
C VAL A 45 -7.21 -1.45 22.82
N GLY A 46 -5.96 -0.98 23.01
CA GLY A 46 -5.33 -0.88 24.33
C GLY A 46 -6.08 0.03 25.30
N MET A 47 -6.49 1.23 24.85
CA MET A 47 -7.27 2.16 25.69
C MET A 47 -8.72 1.71 25.91
N SER A 48 -9.22 0.82 25.05
CA SER A 48 -10.56 0.24 25.19
C SER A 48 -10.67 -0.82 26.29
N ILE A 49 -9.54 -1.35 26.77
CA ILE A 49 -9.50 -2.34 27.87
C ILE A 49 -9.77 -1.66 29.21
N SER A 50 -9.25 -0.44 29.43
CA SER A 50 -9.47 0.32 30.68
C SER A 50 -10.86 0.94 30.81
N SER A 51 -11.60 1.11 29.71
CA SER A 51 -12.78 2.00 29.67
C SER A 51 -14.13 1.26 29.62
N GLN A 52 -14.16 -0.07 29.44
CA GLN A 52 -15.36 -0.89 29.17
C GLN A 52 -16.32 -0.39 28.05
N ASP A 53 -15.98 0.67 27.33
CA ASP A 53 -16.76 1.17 26.22
C ASP A 53 -16.68 0.24 25.00
N HIS A 54 -17.79 -0.43 24.71
CA HIS A 54 -17.95 -1.33 23.57
C HIS A 54 -17.65 -0.64 22.23
N THR A 55 -17.86 0.68 22.16
CA THR A 55 -17.59 1.51 20.98
C THR A 55 -16.10 1.70 20.71
N GLN A 56 -15.26 1.91 21.74
CA GLN A 56 -13.80 2.02 21.57
C GLN A 56 -13.18 0.66 21.17
N ARG A 57 -13.69 -0.44 21.72
CA ARG A 57 -13.27 -1.81 21.37
C ARG A 57 -13.57 -2.12 19.91
N THR A 58 -14.77 -1.76 19.48
CA THR A 58 -15.25 -1.98 18.11
C THR A 58 -14.51 -1.09 17.11
N ASN A 59 -14.30 0.19 17.44
CA ASN A 59 -13.58 1.11 16.56
C ASN A 59 -12.10 0.73 16.43
N GLY A 60 -11.44 0.35 17.52
CA GLY A 60 -10.06 -0.14 17.48
C GLY A 60 -9.91 -1.41 16.63
N LEU A 61 -10.87 -2.33 16.73
CA LEU A 61 -10.89 -3.54 15.91
C LEU A 61 -11.12 -3.23 14.42
N PHE A 62 -11.99 -2.27 14.08
CA PHE A 62 -12.17 -1.84 12.69
C PHE A 62 -10.92 -1.19 12.10
N PHE A 63 -10.19 -0.39 12.87
CA PHE A 63 -8.91 0.17 12.43
C PHE A 63 -7.82 -0.91 12.30
N LEU A 64 -7.81 -1.92 13.15
CA LEU A 64 -6.92 -3.08 12.99
C LEU A 64 -7.23 -3.86 11.71
N ALA A 65 -8.50 -4.21 11.48
CA ALA A 65 -8.91 -4.95 10.31
C ALA A 65 -8.68 -4.14 9.02
N GLY A 66 -9.05 -2.84 9.01
CA GLY A 66 -8.82 -1.95 7.88
C GLY A 66 -7.34 -1.68 7.61
N GLY A 67 -6.54 -1.48 8.66
CA GLY A 67 -5.09 -1.29 8.54
C GLY A 67 -4.40 -2.52 7.94
N LEU A 68 -4.83 -3.72 8.35
CA LEU A 68 -4.30 -4.97 7.81
C LEU A 68 -4.65 -5.12 6.32
N LEU A 69 -5.90 -4.82 5.94
CA LEU A 69 -6.33 -4.83 4.54
C LEU A 69 -5.57 -3.82 3.68
N ILE A 70 -5.31 -2.61 4.19
CA ILE A 70 -4.54 -1.57 3.50
C ILE A 70 -3.07 -1.98 3.35
N ALA A 71 -2.46 -2.56 4.40
CA ALA A 71 -1.08 -3.03 4.36
C ALA A 71 -0.87 -4.13 3.30
N PHE A 72 -1.88 -4.98 3.08
CA PHE A 72 -1.83 -6.01 2.06
C PHE A 72 -2.32 -5.56 0.67
N ALA A 73 -2.95 -4.40 0.52
CA ALA A 73 -3.41 -3.90 -0.78
C ALA A 73 -2.33 -3.88 -1.88
N PRO A 74 -1.10 -3.38 -1.66
CA PRO A 74 -0.03 -3.42 -2.67
C PRO A 74 0.53 -4.82 -2.89
N ALA A 75 0.45 -5.72 -1.90
CA ALA A 75 0.81 -7.14 -2.09
C ALA A 75 -0.22 -7.86 -2.96
N ILE A 76 -1.52 -7.59 -2.76
CA ILE A 76 -2.61 -8.11 -3.59
C ILE A 76 -2.48 -7.59 -5.02
N LEU A 77 -2.19 -6.30 -5.21
CA LEU A 77 -1.99 -5.68 -6.53
C LEU A 77 -0.85 -6.33 -7.32
N LYS A 78 0.25 -6.70 -6.63
CA LYS A 78 1.36 -7.47 -7.22
C LYS A 78 0.97 -8.92 -7.57
N ILE A 79 0.15 -9.59 -6.74
CA ILE A 79 -0.28 -10.97 -6.96
C ILE A 79 -1.26 -11.08 -8.15
N ILE A 80 -2.15 -10.10 -8.34
CA ILE A 80 -3.14 -10.11 -9.43
C ILE A 80 -2.56 -9.75 -10.81
N GLY A 81 -1.23 -9.54 -10.91
CA GLY A 81 -0.55 -9.37 -12.19
C GLY A 81 -0.49 -7.94 -12.71
N VAL A 82 -0.80 -6.92 -11.89
CA VAL A 82 -0.41 -5.53 -12.18
C VAL A 82 1.10 -5.41 -11.92
N THR A 83 1.85 -5.83 -12.92
CA THR A 83 3.29 -5.65 -13.03
C THR A 83 3.48 -4.64 -14.14
N ILE A 84 3.82 -3.41 -13.78
CA ILE A 84 4.28 -2.38 -14.72
C ILE A 84 5.79 -2.51 -14.82
#